data_AF-A0A1E1W6D3-F1
#
_entry.id   AF-A0A1E1W6D3-F1
#
_cell.length_a   1.000
_cell.length_b   1.000
_cell.length_c   1.000
_cell.angle_alpha   90.00
_cell.angle_beta   90.00
_cell.angle_gamma   90.00
#
_symmetry.space_group_name_H-M   'P 1'
#
loop_
_entity.id
_entity.type
_entity.pdbx_description
1 polymer ?
#
loop_
_entity_poly.entity_id
_entity_poly.type
_entity_poly.pdbx_seq_one_letter_code
_entity_poly.pdbx_strand_id
1 'polypeptide(L)'
;MKQAKVIDGKKITTTDTAIHFKKLKSLKVGIEDYQKFLDDLAKSKKIELDDIKKKLTSCGQPGISSHVTKSQAAAAAVDRLTDTSKYTGSHKQRFDETGKGKGIAGRKDLVDGSGYVTGYQHKDSYGKSH
;
A
#
# COMPACT_ATOMS: atom_id res chain seq x y z
N MET A 1 -23.49 -5.57 -2.42
CA MET A 1 -23.30 -6.21 -1.10
C MET A 1 -23.32 -5.22 0.07
N LYS A 2 -22.30 -4.37 0.25
CA LYS A 2 -22.28 -3.37 1.35
C LYS A 2 -23.38 -2.30 1.23
N GLN A 3 -23.48 -1.65 0.08
CA GLN A 3 -24.51 -0.63 -0.18
C GLN A 3 -25.93 -1.20 -0.08
N ALA A 4 -26.12 -2.44 -0.52
CA ALA A 4 -27.37 -3.19 -0.39
C ALA A 4 -27.73 -3.60 1.05
N LYS A 5 -26.89 -3.27 2.05
CA LYS A 5 -27.04 -3.70 3.45
C LYS A 5 -27.22 -5.22 3.61
N VAL A 6 -26.63 -5.99 2.67
CA VAL A 6 -26.54 -7.45 2.79
C VAL A 6 -25.47 -7.81 3.82
N ILE A 7 -24.37 -7.05 3.85
CA ILE A 7 -23.34 -7.16 4.87
C ILE A 7 -23.75 -6.24 6.02
N ASP A 8 -24.29 -6.84 7.08
CA ASP A 8 -24.81 -6.14 8.27
C ASP A 8 -23.80 -6.07 9.43
N GLY A 9 -22.67 -6.78 9.31
CA GLY A 9 -21.64 -6.85 10.34
C GLY A 9 -22.03 -7.69 11.57
N LYS A 10 -23.23 -8.28 11.59
CA LYS A 10 -23.73 -9.14 12.67
C LYS A 10 -23.93 -10.57 12.18
N LYS A 11 -24.83 -10.78 11.22
CA LYS A 11 -25.11 -12.10 10.64
C LYS A 11 -24.20 -12.39 9.45
N ILE A 12 -24.03 -11.41 8.56
CA ILE A 12 -23.14 -11.50 7.40
C ILE A 12 -22.02 -10.48 7.61
N THR A 13 -20.83 -10.98 7.90
CA THR A 13 -19.64 -10.14 8.06
C THR A 13 -18.85 -10.01 6.76
N THR A 14 -18.00 -8.98 6.68
CA THR A 14 -17.07 -8.83 5.56
C THR A 14 -16.12 -10.02 5.44
N THR A 15 -15.70 -10.60 6.57
CA THR A 15 -14.79 -11.76 6.60
C THR A 15 -15.47 -12.99 6.02
N ASP A 16 -16.71 -13.28 6.42
CA ASP A 16 -17.46 -14.41 5.88
C ASP A 16 -17.62 -14.29 4.36
N THR A 17 -18.01 -13.10 3.89
CA THR A 17 -18.17 -12.85 2.45
C THR A 17 -16.86 -13.03 1.69
N ALA A 18 -15.73 -12.61 2.27
CA ALA A 18 -14.41 -12.77 1.68
C ALA A 18 -13.97 -14.24 1.63
N ILE A 19 -14.23 -15.01 2.69
CA ILE A 19 -13.92 -16.45 2.74
C ILE A 19 -14.70 -17.19 1.66
N HIS A 20 -16.02 -16.99 1.59
CA HIS A 20 -16.88 -17.64 0.59
C HIS A 20 -16.51 -17.22 -0.83
N PHE A 21 -16.17 -15.96 -1.07
CA PHE A 21 -15.72 -15.49 -2.38
C PHE A 21 -14.36 -16.11 -2.77
N LYS A 22 -13.42 -16.21 -1.81
CA LYS A 22 -12.09 -16.77 -2.07
C LYS A 22 -12.12 -18.24 -2.46
N LYS A 23 -13.15 -19.00 -2.04
CA LYS A 23 -13.38 -20.40 -2.47
C LYS A 23 -13.52 -20.54 -3.99
N LEU A 24 -14.03 -19.51 -4.68
CA LEU A 24 -14.16 -19.49 -6.13
C LEU A 24 -12.82 -19.37 -6.86
N LYS A 25 -11.72 -19.07 -6.14
CA LYS A 25 -10.34 -18.96 -6.66
C LYS A 25 -10.18 -18.00 -7.85
N SER A 26 -11.13 -17.09 -8.05
CA SER A 26 -11.14 -16.15 -9.16
C SER A 26 -11.10 -14.70 -8.65
N LEU A 27 -10.47 -13.83 -9.44
CA LEU A 27 -10.44 -12.39 -9.17
C LEU A 27 -11.73 -11.70 -9.59
N LYS A 28 -12.41 -12.26 -10.61
CA LYS A 28 -13.69 -11.81 -11.15
C LYS A 28 -14.57 -13.04 -11.32
N VAL A 29 -15.85 -12.90 -11.06
CA VAL A 29 -16.83 -13.98 -11.15
C VAL A 29 -17.91 -13.60 -12.14
N GLY A 30 -18.32 -14.58 -12.95
CA GLY A 30 -19.52 -14.47 -13.77
C GLY A 30 -20.80 -14.53 -12.91
N ILE A 31 -21.95 -14.30 -13.53
CA ILE A 31 -23.24 -14.29 -12.84
C ILE A 31 -23.56 -15.68 -12.25
N GLU A 32 -23.26 -16.76 -12.95
CA GLU A 32 -23.52 -18.13 -12.50
C GLU A 32 -22.74 -18.48 -11.23
N ASP A 33 -21.44 -18.20 -11.20
CA ASP A 33 -20.61 -18.45 -10.02
C ASP A 33 -20.95 -17.49 -8.88
N TYR A 34 -21.38 -16.26 -9.21
CA TYR A 34 -21.90 -15.34 -8.21
C TYR A 34 -23.19 -15.87 -7.57
N GLN A 35 -24.10 -16.48 -8.32
CA GLN A 35 -25.30 -17.13 -7.78
C GLN A 35 -24.93 -18.30 -6.84
N LYS A 36 -23.99 -19.16 -7.24
CA LYS A 36 -23.48 -20.24 -6.37
C LYS A 36 -22.90 -19.68 -5.06
N PHE A 37 -22.18 -18.57 -5.15
CA PHE A 37 -21.66 -17.87 -3.97
C PHE A 37 -22.77 -17.34 -3.05
N LEU A 38 -23.86 -16.80 -3.60
CA LEU A 38 -25.02 -16.37 -2.81
C LEU A 38 -25.68 -17.56 -2.12
N ASP A 39 -25.86 -18.68 -2.82
CA ASP A 39 -26.43 -19.91 -2.27
C ASP A 39 -25.60 -20.45 -1.11
N ASP A 40 -24.28 -20.53 -1.27
CA ASP A 40 -23.37 -21.02 -0.24
C ASP A 40 -23.33 -20.11 0.99
N LEU A 41 -23.41 -18.79 0.78
CA LEU A 41 -23.44 -17.79 1.83
C LEU A 41 -24.79 -17.81 2.58
N ALA A 42 -25.89 -17.98 1.85
CA ALA A 42 -27.23 -18.13 2.42
C ALA A 42 -27.33 -19.38 3.31
N LYS A 43 -26.83 -20.52 2.83
CA LYS A 43 -26.76 -21.79 3.58
C LYS A 43 -25.90 -21.68 4.84
N SER A 44 -24.73 -21.05 4.75
CA SER A 44 -23.81 -20.96 5.89
C SER A 44 -24.34 -20.05 7.00
N LYS A 45 -25.05 -18.98 6.64
CA LYS A 45 -25.61 -18.02 7.60
C LYS A 45 -27.08 -18.25 7.93
N LYS A 46 -27.71 -19.27 7.35
CA LYS A 46 -29.14 -19.61 7.53
C LYS A 46 -30.04 -18.40 7.23
N ILE A 47 -29.79 -17.75 6.10
CA ILE A 47 -30.57 -16.61 5.62
C ILE A 47 -31.23 -17.02 4.31
N GLU A 48 -32.48 -16.60 4.11
CA GLU A 48 -33.20 -16.86 2.87
C GLU A 48 -32.53 -16.18 1.68
N LEU A 49 -32.33 -16.95 0.62
CA LEU A 49 -31.69 -16.48 -0.60
C LEU A 49 -32.45 -15.30 -1.23
N ASP A 50 -33.78 -15.37 -1.18
CA ASP A 50 -34.65 -14.35 -1.76
C ASP A 50 -34.50 -13.01 -1.05
N ASP A 51 -34.25 -13.01 0.25
CA ASP A 51 -34.01 -11.76 1.00
C ASP A 51 -32.70 -11.10 0.57
N ILE A 52 -31.67 -11.91 0.29
CA ILE A 52 -30.39 -11.41 -0.24
C ILE A 52 -30.60 -10.84 -1.64
N LYS A 53 -31.29 -11.59 -2.52
CA LYS A 53 -31.58 -11.14 -3.89
C LYS A 53 -32.42 -9.85 -3.90
N LYS A 54 -33.49 -9.78 -3.10
CA LYS A 54 -34.33 -8.58 -2.95
C LYS A 54 -33.53 -7.37 -2.49
N LYS A 55 -32.63 -7.53 -1.50
CA LYS A 55 -31.75 -6.45 -1.05
C LYS A 55 -30.78 -6.00 -2.14
N LEU A 56 -30.28 -6.92 -2.97
CA LEU A 56 -29.38 -6.61 -4.08
C LEU A 56 -30.10 -5.93 -5.26
N THR A 57 -31.36 -6.25 -5.53
CA THR A 57 -32.14 -5.63 -6.61
C THR A 57 -32.74 -4.29 -6.20
N SER A 58 -33.12 -4.14 -4.92
CA SER A 58 -33.62 -2.87 -4.36
C SER A 58 -32.51 -1.87 -4.03
N CYS A 59 -31.24 -2.26 -4.07
CA CYS A 59 -30.16 -1.32 -3.87
C CYS A 59 -30.06 -0.42 -5.11
N GLY A 60 -30.15 0.90 -4.89
CA GLY A 60 -29.98 1.88 -5.96
C GLY A 60 -28.60 1.77 -6.64
N GLN A 61 -28.41 2.53 -7.71
CA GLN A 61 -27.18 2.53 -8.50
C GLN A 61 -25.94 2.61 -7.59
N PRO A 62 -24.86 1.84 -7.89
CA PRO A 62 -23.63 1.89 -7.11
C PRO A 62 -23.18 3.33 -6.91
N GLY A 63 -23.29 3.81 -5.67
CA GLY A 63 -22.94 5.17 -5.35
C GLY A 63 -21.43 5.27 -5.38
N ILE A 64 -20.89 6.12 -6.25
CA ILE A 64 -19.56 6.69 -6.03
C ILE A 64 -19.68 7.58 -4.80
N SER A 65 -19.58 6.99 -3.61
CA SER A 65 -19.31 7.81 -2.43
C SER A 65 -17.98 8.49 -2.73
N SER A 66 -18.00 9.79 -3.02
CA SER A 66 -16.83 10.67 -3.11
C SER A 66 -15.97 10.59 -1.84
N HIS A 67 -16.49 9.96 -0.79
CA HIS A 67 -15.83 9.56 0.43
C HIS A 67 -15.34 8.10 0.40
N VAL A 68 -14.79 7.60 -0.72
CA VAL A 68 -13.81 6.52 -0.63
C VAL A 68 -12.63 7.12 0.11
N THR A 69 -12.64 7.00 1.44
CA THR A 69 -11.47 7.30 2.28
C THR A 69 -10.29 6.63 1.61
N LYS A 70 -9.29 7.41 1.19
CA LYS A 70 -7.96 6.87 0.80
C LYS A 70 -7.67 5.76 1.78
N SER A 71 -7.57 4.53 1.29
CA SER A 71 -7.57 3.40 2.22
C SER A 71 -6.38 3.60 3.15
N GLN A 72 -6.63 3.59 4.47
CA GLN A 72 -5.56 3.77 5.45
C GLN A 72 -4.44 2.72 5.24
N ALA A 73 -4.82 1.54 4.74
CA ALA A 73 -3.89 0.52 4.29
C ALA A 73 -3.02 0.94 3.09
N ALA A 74 -3.56 1.65 2.09
CA ALA A 74 -2.75 2.16 0.98
C ALA A 74 -1.82 3.29 1.44
N ALA A 75 -2.29 4.20 2.31
CA ALA A 75 -1.44 5.23 2.90
C ALA A 75 -0.29 4.60 3.70
N ALA A 76 -0.59 3.68 4.62
CA ALA A 76 0.41 2.97 5.41
C ALA A 76 1.37 2.12 4.57
N ALA A 77 0.90 1.54 3.46
CA ALA A 77 1.77 0.81 2.54
C ALA A 77 2.75 1.73 1.81
N VAL A 78 2.28 2.90 1.35
CA VAL A 78 3.13 3.93 0.75
C VAL A 78 4.15 4.43 1.78
N ASP A 79 3.70 4.79 2.98
CA ASP A 79 4.57 5.26 4.06
C ASP A 79 5.69 4.25 4.37
N ARG A 80 5.35 2.96 4.45
CA ARG A 80 6.35 1.89 4.66
C ARG A 80 7.33 1.74 3.50
N LEU A 81 6.88 1.96 2.26
CA LEU A 81 7.71 1.82 1.06
C LEU A 81 8.63 3.04 0.86
N THR A 82 8.23 4.21 1.35
CA THR A 82 8.97 5.47 1.21
C THR A 82 9.72 5.89 2.47
N ASP A 83 9.79 5.03 3.49
CA ASP A 83 10.50 5.31 4.75
C ASP A 83 12.03 5.24 4.56
N THR A 84 12.64 6.42 4.47
CA THR A 84 14.08 6.62 4.25
C THR A 84 14.92 6.26 5.47
N SER A 85 14.33 6.28 6.68
CA SER A 85 15.01 5.91 7.92
C SER A 85 15.45 4.44 7.93
N LYS A 86 14.72 3.60 7.17
CA LYS A 86 15.01 2.18 6.99
C LYS A 86 16.07 1.89 5.92
N TYR A 87 16.61 2.90 5.24
CA TYR A 87 17.61 2.69 4.20
C TYR A 87 18.94 2.25 4.83
N THR A 88 19.47 1.13 4.36
CA THR A 88 20.74 0.56 4.80
C THR A 88 21.72 0.40 3.63
N GLY A 89 22.99 0.15 3.93
CA GLY A 89 24.02 -0.11 2.94
C GLY A 89 24.11 0.98 1.85
N SER A 90 24.09 0.54 0.59
CA SER A 90 24.24 1.42 -0.59
C SER A 90 23.08 2.40 -0.77
N HIS A 91 21.87 2.07 -0.29
CA HIS A 91 20.73 2.98 -0.35
C HIS A 91 20.95 4.23 0.52
N LYS A 92 21.56 4.07 1.71
CA LYS A 92 21.88 5.20 2.61
C LYS A 92 22.90 6.17 2.00
N GLN A 93 23.81 5.66 1.18
CA GLN A 93 24.79 6.47 0.46
C GLN A 93 24.14 7.22 -0.71
N ARG A 94 23.16 6.61 -1.38
CA ARG A 94 22.53 7.16 -2.60
C ARG A 94 21.45 8.19 -2.34
N PHE A 95 20.81 8.18 -1.17
CA PHE A 95 19.67 9.04 -0.86
C PHE A 95 19.93 9.90 0.39
N ASP A 96 19.29 11.06 0.46
CA ASP A 96 19.26 11.91 1.65
C ASP A 96 18.12 11.52 2.61
N GLU A 97 18.05 12.20 3.75
CA GLU A 97 17.06 11.94 4.80
C GLU A 97 15.62 12.20 4.31
N THR A 98 15.45 13.03 3.29
CA THR A 98 14.17 13.31 2.63
C THR A 98 13.80 12.31 1.54
N GLY A 99 14.72 11.38 1.22
CA GLY A 99 14.55 10.35 0.19
C GLY A 99 14.87 10.81 -1.23
N LYS A 100 15.42 12.02 -1.38
CA LYS A 100 15.93 12.50 -2.66
C LYS A 100 17.30 11.90 -2.93
N GLY A 101 17.57 11.59 -4.19
CA GLY A 101 18.85 11.03 -4.60
C GLY A 101 19.97 12.07 -4.51
N LYS A 102 21.09 11.71 -3.90
CA LYS A 102 22.32 12.53 -3.79
C LYS A 102 23.12 12.63 -5.10
N GLY A 103 22.59 12.10 -6.21
CA GLY A 103 23.24 12.12 -7.51
C GLY A 103 24.60 11.43 -7.51
N ILE A 104 25.61 12.09 -8.09
CA ILE A 104 26.99 11.56 -8.23
C ILE A 104 27.64 11.34 -6.86
N ALA A 105 27.40 12.23 -5.90
CA ALA A 105 27.98 12.15 -4.56
C ALA A 105 27.56 10.88 -3.80
N GLY A 106 26.37 10.34 -4.10
CA GLY A 106 25.90 9.09 -3.51
C GLY A 106 26.29 7.82 -4.27
N ARG A 107 26.96 7.96 -5.42
CA ARG A 107 27.35 6.84 -6.30
C ARG A 107 28.86 6.69 -6.46
N LYS A 108 29.63 7.76 -6.23
CA LYS A 108 31.08 7.78 -6.36
C LYS A 108 31.70 8.35 -5.10
N ASP A 109 32.69 7.65 -4.58
CA ASP A 109 33.53 8.15 -3.49
C ASP A 109 34.50 9.19 -4.06
N LEU A 110 34.18 10.47 -3.87
CA LEU A 110 35.03 11.58 -4.30
C LEU A 110 36.02 11.86 -3.19
N VAL A 111 37.17 11.19 -3.25
CA VAL A 111 38.29 11.43 -2.34
C VAL A 111 38.90 12.81 -2.63
N ASP A 112 39.15 13.60 -1.59
CA ASP A 112 39.80 14.92 -1.70
C ASP A 112 41.24 14.78 -2.22
N GLY A 113 41.46 15.20 -3.47
CA GLY A 113 42.77 15.18 -4.13
C GLY A 113 43.73 16.30 -3.69
N SER A 114 43.32 17.19 -2.78
CA SER A 114 44.17 18.31 -2.32
C SER A 114 45.42 17.88 -1.53
N GLY A 115 45.57 16.59 -1.22
CA GLY A 115 46.79 16.02 -0.63
C GLY A 115 47.86 15.57 -1.63
N TYR A 116 47.66 15.77 -2.95
CA TYR A 116 48.57 15.28 -3.98
C TYR A 116 49.78 16.20 -4.22
N VAL A 117 50.46 16.61 -3.16
CA VAL A 117 51.86 17.07 -3.21
C VAL A 117 52.61 16.25 -2.18
N THR A 118 53.52 15.38 -2.65
CA THR A 118 54.40 14.59 -1.78
C THR A 118 55.37 15.54 -1.07
N GLY A 119 54.98 16.09 0.07
CA GLY A 119 55.84 16.91 0.94
C GLY A 119 55.24 18.22 1.47
N TYR A 120 54.08 18.68 1.00
CA TYR A 120 53.47 19.91 1.52
C TYR A 120 52.46 19.62 2.62
N GLN A 121 52.89 19.74 3.89
CA GLN A 121 52.05 19.46 5.07
C GLN A 121 51.24 20.67 5.56
N HIS A 122 51.38 21.81 4.88
CA HIS A 122 50.89 23.12 5.32
C HIS A 122 49.58 23.53 4.62
N LYS A 123 48.62 22.59 4.54
CA LYS A 123 47.23 22.89 4.14
C LYS A 123 46.61 23.80 5.22
N ASP A 124 45.99 24.90 4.79
CA ASP A 124 45.29 25.87 5.66
C ASP A 124 46.17 26.69 6.66
N SER A 125 47.50 26.74 6.49
CA SER A 125 48.38 27.52 7.38
C SER A 125 48.71 28.95 6.93
N TYR A 126 48.39 29.35 5.70
CA TYR A 126 48.75 30.68 5.18
C TYR A 126 48.04 31.84 5.92
N GLY A 127 46.79 31.65 6.36
CA GLY A 127 46.03 32.65 7.12
C GLY A 127 46.39 32.76 8.61
N LYS A 128 47.36 31.98 9.10
CA LYS A 128 47.82 32.05 10.50
C LYS A 128 49.08 32.90 10.68
N SER A 129 49.75 33.27 9.59
CA SER A 129 51.05 33.95 9.61
C SER A 129 51.09 35.29 8.85
N HIS A 130 49.95 35.80 8.39
CA HIS A 130 49.81 37.10 7.74
C HIS A 130 48.57 37.83 8.24
#